data_AF-A0A1G9VXN4-F1
#
_entry.id   AF-A0A1G9VXN4-F1
#
_cell.length_a   1.000
_cell.length_b   1.000
_cell.length_c   1.000
_cell.angle_alpha   90.00
_cell.angle_beta   90.00
_cell.angle_gamma   90.00
#
_symmetry.space_group_name_H-M   'P 1'
#
loop_
_entity.id
_entity.type
_entity.pdbx_description
1 polymer ?
#
loop_
_entity_poly.entity_id
_entity_poly.type
_entity_poly.pdbx_seq_one_letter_code
_entity_poly.pdbx_strand_id
1 'polypeptide(L)'
;MGWINNAKADAATNAAREAYAQGRRVLTFKIIEANVTSRSTGLMTGVGEQIEAIEAQGWDLANMAAAEGKALSGDRTALVCLFRRRG
;
A
#
# COMPACT_ATOMS: atom_id res chain seq x y z
N MET A 1 11.49 -7.50 -12.43
CA MET A 1 10.35 -7.77 -11.51
C MET A 1 10.73 -7.76 -10.02
N GLY A 2 11.89 -7.22 -9.59
CA GLY A 2 12.24 -7.14 -8.14
C GLY A 2 12.52 -5.71 -7.64
N TRP A 3 13.18 -4.88 -8.44
CA TRP A 3 13.66 -3.57 -8.01
C TRP A 3 12.56 -2.53 -7.72
N ILE A 4 11.51 -2.47 -8.55
CA ILE A 4 10.42 -1.49 -8.39
C ILE A 4 9.54 -1.84 -7.18
N ASN A 5 9.30 -3.13 -6.94
CA ASN A 5 8.51 -3.58 -5.79
C ASN A 5 9.26 -3.32 -4.48
N ASN A 6 10.58 -3.54 -4.47
CA ASN A 6 11.43 -3.21 -3.33
C ASN A 6 11.38 -1.70 -3.02
N ALA A 7 11.51 -0.83 -4.03
CA ALA A 7 11.47 0.62 -3.81
C ALA A 7 10.13 1.12 -3.22
N LYS A 8 9.00 0.55 -3.65
CA LYS A 8 7.68 0.88 -3.09
C LYS A 8 7.53 0.35 -1.65
N ALA A 9 7.99 -0.87 -1.38
CA ALA A 9 7.98 -1.46 -0.04
C ALA A 9 8.90 -0.71 0.94
N ASP A 10 10.06 -0.23 0.48
CA ASP A 10 10.98 0.59 1.27
C ASP A 10 10.34 1.93 1.66
N ALA A 11 9.65 2.58 0.73
CA ALA A 11 8.91 3.81 0.99
C ALA A 11 7.79 3.58 2.03
N ALA A 12 7.04 2.48 1.89
CA ALA A 12 6.00 2.08 2.83
C ALA A 12 6.58 1.81 4.24
N THR A 13 7.71 1.09 4.32
CA THR A 13 8.43 0.82 5.57
C THR A 13 8.86 2.11 6.25
N ASN A 14 9.49 3.04 5.52
CA ASN A 14 9.99 4.29 6.08
C ASN A 14 8.85 5.15 6.63
N ALA A 15 7.77 5.31 5.87
CA ALA A 15 6.59 6.07 6.30
C ALA A 15 5.93 5.45 7.54
N ALA A 16 5.78 4.13 7.56
CA ALA A 16 5.18 3.42 8.69
C ALA A 16 6.03 3.51 9.96
N ARG A 17 7.36 3.34 9.83
CA ARG A 17 8.31 3.46 10.94
C ARG A 17 8.30 4.86 11.54
N GLU A 18 8.34 5.88 10.69
CA GLU A 18 8.32 7.27 11.13
C GLU A 18 7.02 7.61 11.86
N ALA A 19 5.86 7.25 11.30
CA ALA A 19 4.56 7.45 11.95
C ALA A 19 4.49 6.74 13.31
N TYR A 20 5.04 5.53 13.40
CA TYR A 20 5.06 4.76 14.65
C TYR A 20 5.92 5.45 15.72
N ALA A 21 7.12 5.91 15.33
CA ALA A 21 8.03 6.66 16.19
C ALA A 21 7.44 8.00 16.67
N GLN A 22 6.64 8.66 15.83
CA GLN A 22 5.88 9.87 16.21
C GLN A 22 4.71 9.60 17.17
N GLY A 23 4.47 8.35 17.59
CA GLY A 23 3.38 8.02 18.49
C GLY A 23 2.00 8.01 17.82
N ARG A 24 1.92 7.99 16.48
CA ARG A 24 0.65 7.95 15.76
C ARG A 24 -0.13 6.67 16.13
N ARG A 25 -1.46 6.79 16.19
CA ARG A 25 -2.39 5.67 16.41
C ARG A 25 -3.05 5.18 15.12
N VAL A 26 -2.99 5.98 14.06
CA VAL A 26 -3.58 5.72 12.75
C VAL A 26 -2.56 6.09 11.69
N LEU A 27 -2.46 5.26 10.67
CA LEU A 27 -1.69 5.51 9.46
C LEU A 27 -2.60 5.29 8.25
N THR A 28 -2.68 6.27 7.36
CA THR A 28 -3.34 6.13 6.07
C THR A 28 -2.29 6.07 4.98
N PHE A 29 -2.31 5.03 4.16
CA PHE A 29 -1.32 4.83 3.11
C PHE A 29 -2.02 4.53 1.78
N LYS A 30 -1.57 5.18 0.70
CA LYS A 30 -2.12 5.01 -0.64
C LYS A 30 -1.18 4.14 -1.46
N ILE A 31 -1.68 3.00 -1.92
CA ILE A 31 -0.99 2.12 -2.85
C ILE A 31 -1.55 2.36 -4.25
N ILE A 32 -0.69 2.55 -5.25
CA ILE A 32 -1.11 2.72 -6.66
C ILE A 32 -0.49 1.61 -7.48
N GLU A 33 -1.35 0.83 -8.15
CA GLU A 33 -0.93 -0.26 -9.00
C GLU A 33 -1.50 -0.16 -10.42
N ALA A 34 -0.73 -0.63 -11.40
CA ALA A 34 -1.18 -0.68 -12.79
C ALA A 34 -2.32 -1.68 -12.92
N ASN A 35 -3.45 -1.24 -13.46
CA ASN A 35 -4.49 -2.18 -13.86
C ASN A 35 -4.17 -2.64 -15.30
N VAL A 36 -3.56 -3.83 -15.41
CA VAL A 36 -3.06 -4.31 -16.71
C VAL A 36 -4.23 -4.68 -17.63
N THR A 37 -5.38 -5.16 -17.09
CA THR A 37 -6.67 -5.21 -17.80
C THR A 37 -7.85 -5.31 -16.80
N SER A 38 -8.96 -4.61 -17.05
CA SER A 38 -10.21 -4.72 -16.27
C SER A 38 -10.97 -6.04 -16.45
N ARG A 39 -10.44 -6.97 -17.25
CA ARG A 39 -11.08 -8.26 -17.61
C ARG A 39 -10.37 -9.48 -17.03
N SER A 40 -9.31 -9.28 -16.24
CA SER A 40 -8.54 -10.38 -15.64
C SER A 40 -8.52 -10.27 -14.12
N THR A 41 -8.87 -11.36 -13.43
CA THR A 41 -8.58 -11.54 -12.00
C THR A 41 -7.16 -12.09 -11.85
N GLY A 42 -6.36 -11.49 -10.98
CA GLY A 42 -4.99 -11.93 -10.74
C GLY A 42 -4.40 -11.30 -9.48
N LEU A 43 -3.21 -11.75 -9.10
CA LEU A 43 -2.48 -11.17 -7.98
C LEU A 43 -2.04 -9.74 -8.32
N MET A 44 -2.34 -8.80 -7.41
CA MET A 44 -1.82 -7.43 -7.49
C MET A 44 -0.38 -7.42 -6.96
N THR A 45 0.57 -7.78 -7.81
CA THR A 45 1.99 -7.81 -7.46
C THR A 45 2.46 -6.43 -7.01
N GLY A 46 3.16 -6.37 -5.87
CA GLY A 46 3.60 -5.12 -5.23
C GLY A 46 2.64 -4.57 -4.17
N VAL A 47 1.35 -4.91 -4.18
CA VAL A 47 0.40 -4.43 -3.16
C VAL A 47 0.62 -5.15 -1.83
N GLY A 48 0.68 -6.49 -1.87
CA GLY A 48 0.87 -7.31 -0.68
C GLY A 48 2.18 -6.97 0.03
N GLU A 49 3.26 -6.84 -0.73
CA GLU A 49 4.59 -6.52 -0.22
C GLU A 49 4.63 -5.15 0.49
N GLN A 50 3.86 -4.17 0.01
CA GLN A 50 3.73 -2.88 0.69
C GLN A 50 2.92 -2.97 1.99
N ILE A 51 1.85 -3.76 2.01
CA ILE A 51 1.04 -3.97 3.22
C ILE A 51 1.88 -4.70 4.28
N GLU A 52 2.52 -5.81 3.91
CA GLU A 52 3.39 -6.60 4.79
C GLU A 52 4.53 -5.74 5.35
N ALA A 53 5.14 -4.88 4.53
CA ALA A 53 6.17 -3.94 4.96
C ALA A 53 5.68 -2.96 6.03
N ILE A 54 4.44 -2.46 5.92
CA ILE A 54 3.81 -1.60 6.93
C ILE A 54 3.51 -2.41 8.20
N GLU A 55 2.95 -3.61 8.05
CA GLU A 55 2.55 -4.45 9.18
C GLU A 55 3.76 -4.94 10.02
N ALA A 56 4.90 -5.14 9.37
CA ALA A 56 6.17 -5.43 10.03
C ALA A 56 6.64 -4.29 10.96
N GLN A 57 6.17 -3.05 10.77
CA GLN A 57 6.49 -1.91 11.64
C GLN A 57 5.52 -1.76 12.83
N GLY A 58 4.66 -2.75 13.11
CA GLY A 58 3.73 -2.73 14.25
C GLY A 58 2.38 -2.10 13.94
N TRP A 59 1.94 -2.17 12.68
CA TRP A 59 0.63 -1.73 12.23
C TRP A 59 -0.22 -2.92 11.83
N ASP A 60 -1.55 -2.79 11.91
CA ASP A 60 -2.49 -3.78 11.41
C ASP A 60 -3.44 -3.11 10.42
N LEU A 61 -3.65 -3.73 9.26
CA LEU A 61 -4.62 -3.23 8.29
C LEU A 61 -6.04 -3.34 8.87
N ALA A 62 -6.70 -2.20 9.07
CA ALA A 62 -8.04 -2.16 9.67
C ALA A 62 -9.14 -1.92 8.64
N ASN A 63 -8.84 -1.17 7.58
CA ASN A 63 -9.78 -0.96 6.48
C ASN A 63 -9.04 -0.66 5.18
N MET A 64 -9.67 -0.96 4.05
CA MET A 64 -9.17 -0.64 2.73
C MET A 64 -10.33 -0.22 1.83
N ALA A 65 -10.16 0.90 1.12
CA ALA A 65 -11.05 1.32 0.06
C ALA A 65 -10.31 1.32 -1.28
N ALA A 66 -10.92 0.72 -2.30
CA ALA A 66 -10.44 0.84 -3.67
C ALA A 66 -11.07 2.08 -4.33
N ALA A 67 -10.24 2.85 -5.02
CA ALA A 67 -10.66 3.94 -5.90
C ALA A 67 -9.98 3.72 -7.26
N GLU A 68 -10.80 3.63 -8.30
CA GLU A 68 -10.31 3.55 -9.68
C GLU A 68 -10.20 4.95 -10.26
N GLY A 69 -9.10 5.24 -10.96
CA GLY A 69 -8.89 6.53 -11.60
C GLY A 69 -8.20 6.37 -12.94
N LYS A 70 -8.62 7.17 -13.92
CA LYS A 70 -7.90 7.32 -15.18
C LYS A 70 -6.68 8.20 -14.96
N ALA A 71 -5.48 7.61 -14.96
CA ALA A 71 -4.25 8.37 -15.05
C ALA A 71 -3.86 8.55 -16.52
N LEU A 72 -3.06 9.59 -16.82
CA LEU A 72 -2.50 9.82 -18.17
C LEU A 72 -1.74 8.60 -18.74
N SER A 73 -1.28 7.69 -17.87
CA SER A 73 -0.54 6.48 -18.22
C SER A 73 -1.39 5.20 -18.29
N GLY A 74 -2.73 5.29 -18.30
CA GLY A 74 -3.66 4.15 -18.28
C GLY A 74 -4.44 3.99 -16.97
N ASP A 75 -5.28 2.95 -16.93
CA ASP A 75 -6.11 2.64 -15.76
C ASP A 75 -5.23 2.22 -14.57
N ARG A 76 -5.43 2.89 -13.45
CA ARG A 76 -4.69 2.63 -12.20
C ARG A 76 -5.71 2.39 -11.10
N THR A 77 -5.46 1.34 -10.31
CA THR A 77 -6.22 1.11 -9.08
C THR A 77 -5.45 1.74 -7.93
N ALA A 78 -6.09 2.67 -7.23
CA ALA A 78 -5.60 3.20 -5.97
C ALA A 78 -6.28 2.46 -4.82
N LEU A 79 -5.49 1.90 -3.92
CA LEU A 79 -5.97 1.33 -2.66
C LEU A 79 -5.62 2.33 -1.56
N VAL A 80 -6.63 2.84 -0.88
CA VAL A 80 -6.48 3.69 0.31
C VAL A 80 -6.63 2.77 1.52
N CYS A 81 -5.50 2.50 2.17
CA CYS A 81 -5.41 1.60 3.31
C CYS A 81 -5.37 2.41 4.61
N LEU A 82 -6.20 2.03 5.57
CA LEU A 82 -6.19 2.54 6.94
C LEU A 82 -5.62 1.47 7.84
N PHE A 83 -4.53 1.80 8.52
CA PHE A 83 -3.88 0.96 9.49
C PHE A 83 -4.09 1.49 10.91
N ARG A 84 -4.24 0.57 11.86
CA ARG A 84 -4.25 0.85 13.30
C ARG A 84 -2.96 0.33 13.91
N ARG A 85 -2.47 1.04 14.92
CA ARG A 85 -1.28 0.61 15.64
C ARG A 85 -1.60 -0.67 16.42
N ARG A 86 -0.74 -1.69 16.29
CA ARG A 86 -0.82 -2.91 17.07
C ARG A 86 -0.55 -2.58 18.54
N GLY A 87 -1.45 -3.02 19.41
CA GLY A 87 -1.41 -2.79 20.86
C GLY A 87 -0.32 -3.60 21.54
#